data_AF-A0A7S2F3N8-F1
#
_entry.id   AF-A0A7S2F3N8-F1
#
_cell.length_a   1.000
_cell.length_b   1.000
_cell.length_c   1.000
_cell.angle_alpha   90.00
_cell.angle_beta   90.00
_cell.angle_gamma   90.00
#
_symmetry.space_group_name_H-M   'P 1'
#
loop_
_entity.id
_entity.type
_entity.pdbx_description
1 polymer ?
#
loop_
_entity_poly.entity_id
_entity_poly.type
_entity_poly.pdbx_seq_one_letter_code
_entity_poly.pdbx_strand_id
1 'polypeptide(L)'
;SERERLLRAIRQEASAGSGLVPWDEGQARANARRQAEILMSVLNQVPGGVVVYATCALSSIENDEVVAGVLREARLGWRACGGRAGFADAASMPWAPEALGALAAGAGVEATEHGWQLLPDHGGWGPIYWSVLASPEV
;
A
#
# COMPACT_ATOMS: atom_id res chain seq x y z
N SER A 1 20.74 -11.86 -30.08
CA SER A 1 21.59 -10.80 -29.49
C SER A 1 21.78 -11.05 -28.00
N GLU A 2 22.71 -10.36 -27.32
CA GLU A 2 22.93 -10.49 -25.87
C GLU A 2 21.67 -10.21 -25.04
N ARG A 3 20.85 -9.24 -25.49
CA ARG A 3 19.50 -8.96 -24.96
C ARG A 3 18.58 -10.18 -24.96
N GLU A 4 18.59 -10.99 -26.01
CA GLU A 4 17.76 -12.20 -26.08
C GLU A 4 18.26 -13.31 -25.16
N ARG A 5 19.58 -13.37 -24.91
CA ARG A 5 20.17 -14.30 -23.95
C ARG A 5 19.78 -13.94 -22.51
N LEU A 6 19.86 -12.65 -22.16
CA LEU A 6 19.40 -12.11 -20.88
C LEU A 6 17.90 -12.36 -20.65
N LEU A 7 17.05 -12.08 -21.64
CA LEU A 7 15.61 -12.33 -21.53
C LEU A 7 15.26 -13.81 -21.37
N ARG A 8 16.03 -14.72 -22.00
CA ARG A 8 15.87 -16.16 -21.80
C ARG A 8 16.31 -16.61 -20.41
N ALA A 9 17.43 -16.07 -19.91
CA ALA A 9 17.92 -16.37 -18.56
C ALA A 9 16.92 -15.92 -17.48
N ILE A 10 16.39 -14.69 -17.57
CA ILE A 10 15.37 -14.16 -16.65
C ILE A 10 14.11 -15.04 -16.64
N ARG A 11 13.63 -15.47 -17.81
CA ARG A 11 12.47 -16.38 -17.91
C ARG A 11 12.78 -17.77 -17.36
N GLN A 12 13.99 -18.27 -17.55
CA GLN A 12 14.42 -19.56 -17.01
C GLN A 12 14.55 -19.52 -15.49
N GLU A 13 15.08 -18.45 -14.89
CA GLU A 13 15.13 -18.28 -13.44
C GLU A 13 13.72 -18.10 -12.82
N ALA A 14 12.83 -17.37 -13.49
CA ALA A 14 11.44 -17.24 -13.06
C ALA A 14 10.65 -18.57 -13.11
N SER A 15 11.08 -19.52 -13.94
CA SER A 15 10.43 -20.84 -14.11
C SER A 15 11.14 -21.98 -13.41
N ALA A 16 12.43 -21.83 -13.08
CA ALA A 16 13.23 -22.82 -12.37
C ALA A 16 13.23 -22.54 -10.86
N GLY A 17 12.16 -22.92 -10.17
CA GLY A 17 12.30 -23.40 -8.78
C GLY A 17 11.74 -22.57 -7.62
N SER A 18 10.78 -21.66 -7.80
CA SER A 18 10.25 -20.89 -6.64
C SER A 18 8.93 -21.42 -6.03
N GLY A 19 8.20 -22.34 -6.68
CA GLY A 19 6.85 -22.70 -6.24
C GLY A 19 5.83 -21.55 -6.29
N LEU A 20 6.23 -20.39 -6.84
CA LEU A 20 5.38 -19.22 -6.97
C LEU A 20 4.52 -19.35 -8.21
N VAL A 21 3.21 -19.20 -8.03
CA VAL A 21 2.25 -19.08 -9.14
C VAL A 21 2.55 -17.76 -9.86
N PRO A 22 2.53 -17.72 -11.21
CA PRO A 22 2.64 -16.46 -11.95
C PRO A 22 1.61 -15.46 -11.45
N TRP A 23 2.04 -14.21 -11.25
CA TRP A 23 1.13 -13.13 -10.88
C TRP A 23 0.03 -12.97 -11.94
N ASP A 24 -1.20 -12.80 -11.48
CA ASP A 24 -2.39 -12.65 -12.32
C ASP A 24 -3.16 -11.37 -11.94
N GLU A 25 -3.36 -10.49 -12.93
CA GLU A 25 -4.07 -9.23 -12.72
C GLU A 25 -5.53 -9.47 -12.31
N GLY A 26 -6.16 -10.51 -12.84
CA GLY A 26 -7.53 -10.90 -12.49
C GLY A 26 -7.65 -11.22 -11.00
N GLN A 27 -6.70 -12.00 -10.47
CA GLN A 27 -6.60 -12.31 -9.06
C GLN A 27 -6.34 -11.06 -8.21
N ALA A 28 -5.45 -10.16 -8.65
CA ALA A 28 -5.21 -8.89 -7.96
C ALA A 28 -6.48 -8.03 -7.87
N ARG A 29 -7.26 -7.93 -8.95
CA ARG A 29 -8.56 -7.23 -8.95
C ARG A 29 -9.58 -7.91 -8.05
N ALA A 30 -9.61 -9.23 -8.03
CA ALA A 30 -10.50 -9.99 -7.14
C ALA A 30 -10.12 -9.80 -5.66
N ASN A 31 -8.82 -9.71 -5.34
CA ASN A 31 -8.33 -9.38 -4.02
C ASN A 31 -8.69 -7.95 -3.62
N ALA A 32 -8.42 -6.97 -4.49
CA ALA A 32 -8.74 -5.57 -4.28
C ALA A 32 -10.21 -5.34 -3.95
N ARG A 33 -11.11 -6.03 -4.65
CA ARG A 33 -12.54 -5.98 -4.34
C ARG A 33 -12.83 -6.44 -2.89
N ARG A 34 -12.27 -7.58 -2.47
CA ARG A 34 -12.45 -8.10 -1.09
C ARG A 34 -11.81 -7.16 -0.05
N GLN A 35 -10.63 -6.62 -0.34
CA GLN A 35 -9.93 -5.66 0.52
C GLN A 35 -10.76 -4.40 0.72
N ALA A 36 -11.38 -3.86 -0.35
CA ALA A 36 -12.28 -2.72 -0.27
C ALA A 36 -13.52 -3.00 0.59
N GLU A 37 -14.14 -4.18 0.42
CA GLU A 37 -15.29 -4.61 1.24
C GLU A 37 -14.92 -4.68 2.73
N ILE A 38 -13.76 -5.24 3.07
CA ILE A 38 -13.26 -5.32 4.46
C ILE A 38 -12.98 -3.92 5.01
N LEU A 39 -12.23 -3.11 4.28
CA LEU A 39 -11.84 -1.77 4.73
C LEU A 39 -13.06 -0.88 4.94
N MET A 40 -13.99 -0.85 3.98
CA MET A 40 -15.26 -0.11 4.11
C MET A 40 -16.08 -0.59 5.31
N SER A 41 -16.11 -1.90 5.57
CA SER A 41 -16.78 -2.45 6.75
C SER A 41 -16.18 -1.91 8.06
N VAL A 42 -14.85 -1.83 8.14
CA VAL A 42 -14.15 -1.25 9.30
C VAL A 42 -14.51 0.23 9.44
N LEU A 43 -14.38 1.03 8.37
CA LEU A 43 -14.64 2.48 8.41
C LEU A 43 -16.09 2.85 8.81
N ASN A 44 -17.05 1.96 8.55
CA ASN A 44 -18.45 2.15 8.93
C ASN A 44 -18.76 1.72 10.38
N GLN A 45 -17.91 0.91 11.01
CA GLN A 45 -18.13 0.38 12.35
C GLN A 45 -17.35 1.13 13.43
N VAL A 46 -16.17 1.66 13.08
CA VAL A 46 -15.39 2.44 14.04
C VAL A 46 -16.03 3.83 14.22
N PRO A 47 -16.23 4.30 15.47
CA PRO A 47 -16.92 5.56 15.75
C PRO A 47 -16.11 6.82 15.40
N GLY A 48 -14.92 6.64 14.84
CA GLY A 48 -13.89 7.65 14.62
C GLY A 48 -12.51 7.10 15.01
N GLY A 49 -11.46 7.87 14.76
CA GLY A 49 -10.09 7.52 15.10
C GLY A 49 -9.20 7.29 13.88
N VAL A 50 -8.25 6.38 14.03
CA VAL A 50 -7.23 6.08 13.02
C VAL A 50 -7.34 4.60 12.63
N VAL A 51 -7.35 4.33 11.33
CA VAL A 51 -7.37 3.00 10.75
C VAL A 51 -6.15 2.84 9.86
N VAL A 52 -5.44 1.72 10.01
CA VAL A 52 -4.32 1.36 9.12
C VAL A 52 -4.79 0.28 8.15
N TYR A 53 -4.69 0.57 6.87
CA TYR A 53 -4.79 -0.41 5.80
C TYR A 53 -3.39 -0.84 5.39
N ALA A 54 -3.13 -2.15 5.29
CA ALA A 54 -1.83 -2.66 4.91
C ALA A 54 -1.93 -3.94 4.08
N THR A 55 -0.96 -4.14 3.19
CA THR A 55 -0.84 -5.34 2.35
C THR A 55 0.62 -5.76 2.23
N CYS A 56 0.84 -6.99 1.74
CA CYS A 56 2.14 -7.45 1.27
C CYS A 56 2.18 -7.57 -0.26
N ALA A 57 1.55 -6.62 -0.98
CA ALA A 57 1.44 -6.62 -2.43
C ALA A 57 2.20 -5.42 -3.04
N LEU A 58 2.78 -5.61 -4.22
CA LEU A 58 3.40 -4.54 -5.01
C LEU A 58 2.39 -3.77 -5.87
N SER A 59 1.25 -4.39 -6.19
CA SER A 59 0.29 -3.86 -7.16
C SER A 59 -0.46 -2.65 -6.63
N SER A 60 -0.55 -1.58 -7.42
CA SER A 60 -1.41 -0.42 -7.10
C SER A 60 -2.88 -0.80 -6.96
N ILE A 61 -3.32 -1.83 -7.69
CA ILE A 61 -4.68 -2.35 -7.71
C ILE A 61 -5.12 -2.77 -6.30
N GLU A 62 -4.22 -3.38 -5.54
CA GLU A 62 -4.46 -3.86 -4.16
C GLU A 62 -4.10 -2.80 -3.10
N ASN A 63 -3.54 -1.66 -3.50
CA ASN A 63 -2.97 -0.65 -2.62
C ASN A 63 -3.70 0.70 -2.77
N ASP A 64 -3.11 1.65 -3.50
CA ASP A 64 -3.65 3.00 -3.65
C ASP A 64 -5.05 3.00 -4.28
N GLU A 65 -5.34 2.09 -5.23
CA GLU A 65 -6.66 2.02 -5.88
C GLU A 65 -7.76 1.57 -4.90
N VAL A 66 -7.46 0.67 -3.98
CA VAL A 66 -8.38 0.27 -2.89
C VAL A 66 -8.64 1.46 -1.99
N VAL A 67 -7.60 2.17 -1.56
CA VAL A 67 -7.73 3.32 -0.67
C VAL A 67 -8.52 4.44 -1.33
N ALA A 68 -8.19 4.81 -2.57
CA ALA A 68 -8.90 5.83 -3.33
C ALA A 68 -10.37 5.46 -3.52
N GLY A 69 -10.65 4.20 -3.89
CA GLY A 69 -12.01 3.69 -4.07
C GLY A 69 -12.84 3.76 -2.79
N VAL A 70 -12.28 3.32 -1.66
CA VAL A 70 -12.96 3.34 -0.37
C VAL A 70 -13.18 4.76 0.13
N LEU A 71 -12.18 5.64 0.06
CA LEU A 71 -12.34 7.03 0.52
C LEU A 71 -13.36 7.82 -0.29
N ARG A 72 -13.47 7.56 -1.60
CA ARG A 72 -14.53 8.13 -2.46
C ARG A 72 -15.93 7.69 -2.02
N GLU A 73 -16.08 6.50 -1.48
CA GLU A 73 -17.39 5.92 -1.12
C GLU A 73 -17.74 6.08 0.36
N ALA A 74 -16.75 6.28 1.22
CA ALA A 74 -16.92 6.42 2.66
C ALA A 74 -17.75 7.67 2.98
N ARG A 75 -18.82 7.49 3.76
CA ARG A 75 -19.77 8.58 4.07
C ARG A 75 -19.28 9.53 5.16
N LEU A 76 -18.32 9.08 5.97
CA LEU A 76 -17.90 9.75 7.20
C LEU A 76 -16.65 10.62 7.01
N GLY A 77 -16.35 11.09 5.80
CA GLY A 77 -15.29 12.09 5.57
C GLY A 77 -13.87 11.64 5.92
N TRP A 78 -13.61 10.33 5.92
CA TRP A 78 -12.28 9.77 6.13
C TRP A 78 -11.27 10.33 5.12
N ARG A 79 -10.01 10.47 5.55
CA ARG A 79 -8.91 10.93 4.70
C ARG A 79 -7.66 10.08 4.86
N ALA A 80 -6.88 9.94 3.80
CA ALA A 80 -5.55 9.35 3.87
C ALA A 80 -4.55 10.38 4.42
N CYS A 81 -3.80 9.99 5.43
CA CYS A 81 -2.79 10.79 6.11
C CYS A 81 -1.38 10.33 5.74
N GLY A 82 -1.24 9.68 4.58
CA GLY A 82 0.03 9.16 4.10
C GLY A 82 0.24 9.35 2.62
N GLY A 83 1.46 9.07 2.18
CA GLY A 83 1.89 9.24 0.80
C GLY A 83 1.96 10.68 0.36
N ARG A 84 2.01 10.87 -0.96
CA ARG A 84 2.09 12.17 -1.62
C ARG A 84 0.83 13.00 -1.39
N ALA A 85 -0.34 12.37 -1.30
CA ALA A 85 -1.60 13.06 -1.09
C ALA A 85 -1.80 13.56 0.36
N GLY A 86 -1.16 12.93 1.35
CA GLY A 86 -1.43 13.17 2.78
C GLY A 86 -0.30 13.80 3.58
N PHE A 87 0.83 14.18 2.96
CA PHE A 87 2.05 14.56 3.71
C PHE A 87 1.89 15.81 4.59
N ALA A 88 1.02 16.75 4.21
CA ALA A 88 0.77 17.96 5.00
C ALA A 88 -0.04 17.68 6.29
N ASP A 89 -0.91 16.67 6.27
CA ASP A 89 -1.76 16.30 7.41
C ASP A 89 -1.05 15.32 8.36
N ALA A 90 -0.15 14.51 7.85
CA ALA A 90 0.57 13.53 8.66
C ALA A 90 1.45 14.20 9.74
N ALA A 91 2.03 15.36 9.44
CA ALA A 91 2.85 16.13 10.37
C ALA A 91 2.04 16.83 11.48
N SER A 92 0.73 17.00 11.31
CA SER A 92 -0.16 17.60 12.31
C SER A 92 -0.77 16.58 13.27
N MET A 93 -0.54 15.28 13.04
CA MET A 93 -1.10 14.23 13.88
C MET A 93 -0.25 14.00 15.14
N PRO A 94 -0.84 14.01 16.35
CA PRO A 94 -0.09 13.86 17.61
C PRO A 94 0.69 12.55 17.75
N TRP A 95 0.23 11.48 17.08
CA TRP A 95 0.84 10.14 17.13
C TRP A 95 1.86 9.90 16.02
N ALA A 96 1.92 10.78 15.03
CA ALA A 96 2.69 10.62 13.81
C ALA A 96 4.18 11.05 13.83
N PRO A 97 4.66 12.04 14.59
CA PRO A 97 5.90 12.74 14.22
C PRO A 97 7.16 11.87 14.28
N GLU A 98 7.23 10.92 15.21
CA GLU A 98 8.38 10.02 15.35
C GLU A 98 8.35 8.90 14.30
N ALA A 99 7.19 8.27 14.10
CA ALA A 99 7.02 7.19 13.13
C ALA A 99 7.13 7.71 11.69
N LEU A 100 6.47 8.82 11.35
CA LEU A 100 6.64 9.48 10.05
C LEU A 100 8.03 10.10 9.89
N GLY A 101 8.65 10.60 10.96
CA GLY A 101 10.02 11.10 10.94
C GLY A 101 11.02 10.02 10.54
N ALA A 102 10.89 8.81 11.08
CA ALA A 102 11.71 7.66 10.70
C ALA A 102 11.45 7.20 9.25
N LEU A 103 10.21 7.24 8.80
CA LEU A 103 9.82 6.91 7.42
C LEU A 103 10.34 7.96 6.42
N ALA A 104 10.24 9.25 6.75
CA ALA A 104 10.74 10.37 5.95
C ALA A 104 12.28 10.45 5.95
N ALA A 105 12.94 9.97 7.00
CA ALA A 105 14.40 9.95 7.14
C ALA A 105 15.09 8.85 6.30
N GLY A 106 14.36 8.09 5.48
CA GLY A 106 14.96 7.24 4.44
C GLY A 106 15.22 5.79 4.85
N ALA A 107 14.36 5.19 5.68
CA ALA A 107 14.42 3.77 6.04
C ALA A 107 14.11 2.79 4.87
N GLY A 108 14.40 3.17 3.61
CA GLY A 108 14.03 2.38 2.42
C GLY A 108 12.53 2.40 2.13
N VAL A 109 11.85 3.47 2.55
CA VAL A 109 10.40 3.65 2.36
C VAL A 109 10.13 4.66 1.27
N GLU A 110 9.22 4.32 0.37
CA GLU A 110 8.80 5.14 -0.75
C GLU A 110 7.36 5.62 -0.56
N ALA A 111 7.12 6.92 -0.75
CA ALA A 111 5.78 7.47 -0.71
C ALA A 111 4.99 7.09 -1.98
N THR A 112 3.78 6.57 -1.81
CA THR A 112 2.83 6.30 -2.90
C THR A 112 1.81 7.44 -2.99
N GLU A 113 0.69 7.27 -3.70
CA GLU A 113 -0.35 8.30 -3.71
C GLU A 113 -1.01 8.47 -2.34
N HIS A 114 -1.49 7.38 -1.73
CA HIS A 114 -2.26 7.41 -0.49
C HIS A 114 -1.55 6.76 0.71
N GLY A 115 -0.30 6.33 0.56
CA GLY A 115 0.42 5.62 1.61
C GLY A 115 1.91 5.53 1.37
N TRP A 116 2.49 4.47 1.88
CA TRP A 116 3.91 4.18 1.77
C TRP A 116 4.13 2.73 1.40
N GLN A 117 5.27 2.47 0.78
CA GLN A 117 5.73 1.11 0.48
C GLN A 117 7.17 0.93 0.94
N LEU A 118 7.46 -0.24 1.48
CA LEU A 118 8.81 -0.72 1.74
C LEU A 118 9.10 -1.87 0.79
N LEU A 119 10.17 -1.72 0.02
CA LEU A 119 10.58 -2.67 -1.01
C LEU A 119 11.85 -3.44 -0.61
N PRO A 120 11.96 -4.72 -1.02
CA PRO A 120 13.07 -5.58 -0.59
C PRO A 120 14.43 -5.15 -1.13
N ASP A 121 14.48 -4.42 -2.25
CA ASP A 121 15.70 -3.88 -2.86
C ASP A 121 16.29 -2.69 -2.09
N HIS A 122 15.47 -1.93 -1.37
CA HIS A 122 15.94 -0.79 -0.56
C HIS A 122 15.99 -1.08 0.94
N GLY A 123 15.05 -1.87 1.46
CA GLY A 123 14.92 -2.14 2.90
C GLY A 123 15.38 -3.54 3.34
N GLY A 124 15.58 -4.48 2.41
CA GLY A 124 15.83 -5.89 2.73
C GLY A 124 14.61 -6.65 3.28
N TRP A 125 13.45 -6.01 3.35
CA TRP A 125 12.17 -6.54 3.81
C TRP A 125 11.06 -6.22 2.80
N GLY A 126 9.90 -6.85 2.93
CA GLY A 126 8.75 -6.56 2.06
C GLY A 126 8.59 -7.53 0.88
N PRO A 127 7.68 -7.22 -0.08
CA PRO A 127 6.98 -5.94 -0.22
C PRO A 127 5.93 -5.73 0.88
N ILE A 128 5.89 -4.52 1.45
CA ILE A 128 4.84 -4.09 2.38
C ILE A 128 4.33 -2.72 1.94
N TYR A 129 3.02 -2.59 1.82
CA TYR A 129 2.32 -1.31 1.65
C TYR A 129 1.49 -1.00 2.89
N TRP A 130 1.38 0.27 3.26
CA TRP A 130 0.38 0.72 4.21
C TRP A 130 -0.11 2.15 3.94
N SER A 131 -1.36 2.39 4.29
CA SER A 131 -2.01 3.69 4.30
C SER A 131 -2.65 3.92 5.65
N VAL A 132 -2.47 5.11 6.20
CA VAL A 132 -3.12 5.52 7.44
C VAL A 132 -4.31 6.40 7.10
N LEU A 133 -5.49 6.03 7.58
CA LEU A 133 -6.74 6.74 7.37
C LEU A 133 -7.21 7.34 8.69
N ALA A 134 -7.58 8.61 8.68
CA ALA A 134 -8.12 9.29 9.85
C ALA A 134 -9.55 9.75 9.62
N SER A 135 -10.36 9.61 10.65
CA SER A 135 -11.70 10.18 10.67
C SER A 135 -11.63 11.71 10.75
N PRO A 136 -12.72 12.44 10.44
CA PRO A 136 -12.74 13.89 10.46
C PRO A 136 -12.40 14.52 11.82
N GLU A 137 -12.62 13.79 12.91
CA GLU A 137 -12.41 14.31 14.27
C GLU A 137 -10.94 14.25 14.73
N VAL A 138 -10.10 13.51 14.01
CA VAL A 138 -8.64 13.38 14.22
C VAL A 138 -7.92 14.28 13.24
#